data_AF-A0A8D4N1U8-F1
#
_entry.id   AF-A0A8D4N1U8-F1
#
_cell.length_a   1.000
_cell.length_b   1.000
_cell.length_c   1.000
_cell.angle_alpha   90.00
_cell.angle_beta   90.00
_cell.angle_gamma   90.00
#
_symmetry.space_group_name_H-M   'P 1'
#
loop_
_entity.id
_entity.type
_entity.pdbx_description
1 polymer ?
#
loop_
_entity_poly.entity_id
_entity_poly.type
_entity_poly.pdbx_seq_one_letter_code
_entity_poly.pdbx_strand_id
1 'polypeptide(L)'
;MVRVIRNDGEMIKTLEDALQRYNINCPSHAGDKNYRVYLERVRKYCQSLGHEEQQLDNFFAEVESYQSFSFPSEVDLGWFKSDVRASLWLACELYSKTQGMTLGIGILSILSPDSLQPDHLVRIQNIRKVIQSWPLSGTPTEFIKYKAIEWARLIEHENLFSDFSSQENDISGWLKCYLEKHIPSLGMRVCGDTSDETLAWCYALYFEWKKKNSGSPDTLSLFKIKFKSAWATQKNRLKNKVTKKLKPLNVYISEDIHQMLRALALDECISNDKVIEHAIKAAYKNKNANKL
;
A
#
# COMPACT_ATOMS: atom_id res chain seq x y z
N MET A 1 -15.39 -1.67 27.38
CA MET A 1 -15.39 -3.08 26.92
C MET A 1 -15.67 -3.05 25.42
N VAL A 2 -14.64 -3.20 24.59
CA VAL A 2 -14.78 -3.15 23.12
C VAL A 2 -15.50 -4.43 22.71
N ARG A 3 -16.69 -4.32 22.10
CA ARG A 3 -17.36 -5.46 21.48
C ARG A 3 -16.48 -5.93 20.33
N VAL A 4 -15.73 -7.00 20.54
CA VAL A 4 -15.11 -7.75 19.44
C VAL A 4 -16.28 -8.20 18.56
N ILE A 5 -16.36 -7.67 17.35
CA ILE A 5 -17.34 -8.12 16.36
C ILE A 5 -16.94 -9.56 16.04
N ARG A 6 -17.65 -10.51 16.64
CA ARG A 6 -17.40 -11.95 16.48
C ARG A 6 -17.86 -12.33 15.07
N ASN A 7 -16.94 -12.75 14.22
CA ASN A 7 -17.29 -13.24 12.89
C ASN A 7 -17.78 -14.69 13.02
N ASP A 8 -19.10 -14.87 13.08
CA ASP A 8 -19.73 -16.18 13.30
C ASP A 8 -19.28 -17.24 12.29
N GLY A 9 -19.09 -16.86 11.02
CA GLY A 9 -18.63 -17.79 9.99
C GLY A 9 -17.21 -18.33 10.25
N GLU A 10 -16.32 -17.50 10.78
CA GLU A 10 -14.95 -17.91 11.13
C GLU A 10 -14.91 -18.82 12.36
N MET A 11 -15.76 -18.52 13.35
CA MET A 11 -15.91 -19.37 14.54
C MET A 11 -16.47 -20.76 14.17
N ILE A 12 -17.47 -20.80 13.28
CA ILE A 12 -18.04 -22.05 12.76
C ILE A 12 -16.96 -22.88 12.08
N LYS A 13 -16.21 -22.30 11.13
CA LYS A 13 -15.15 -23.02 10.40
C LYS A 13 -14.04 -23.51 11.32
N THR A 14 -13.63 -22.70 12.30
CA THR A 14 -12.60 -23.12 13.28
C THR A 14 -13.06 -24.31 14.09
N LEU A 15 -14.33 -24.34 14.49
CA LEU A 15 -14.92 -25.46 15.21
C LEU A 15 -15.06 -26.70 14.30
N GLU A 16 -15.45 -26.54 13.03
CA GLU A 16 -15.44 -27.63 12.04
C GLU A 16 -14.06 -28.27 11.89
N ASP A 17 -13.03 -27.46 11.67
CA ASP A 17 -11.64 -27.92 11.51
C ASP A 17 -11.16 -28.64 12.78
N ALA A 18 -11.53 -28.14 13.97
CA ALA A 18 -11.23 -28.78 15.23
C ALA A 18 -11.93 -30.14 15.36
N LEU A 19 -13.24 -30.22 15.08
CA LEU A 19 -14.01 -31.47 15.12
C LEU A 19 -13.44 -32.51 14.14
N GLN A 20 -13.04 -32.10 12.93
CA GLN A 20 -12.43 -32.99 11.95
C GLN A 20 -11.11 -33.60 12.44
N ARG A 21 -10.30 -32.88 13.22
CA ARG A 21 -9.08 -33.44 13.84
C ARG A 21 -9.38 -34.57 14.82
N TYR A 22 -10.58 -34.58 15.40
CA TYR A 22 -11.10 -35.65 16.26
C TYR A 22 -11.92 -36.69 15.47
N ASN A 23 -11.90 -36.65 14.13
CA ASN A 23 -12.71 -37.48 13.23
C ASN A 23 -14.24 -37.34 13.46
N ILE A 24 -14.70 -36.21 14.00
CA ILE A 24 -16.11 -35.91 14.19
C ILE A 24 -16.60 -35.11 12.97
N ASN A 25 -17.38 -35.76 12.10
CA ASN A 25 -17.97 -35.10 10.94
C ASN A 25 -19.29 -34.44 11.30
N CYS A 26 -19.29 -33.12 11.52
CA CYS A 26 -20.49 -32.34 11.80
C CYS A 26 -20.46 -31.00 11.03
N PRO A 27 -20.54 -31.00 9.69
CA PRO A 27 -20.41 -29.77 8.90
C PRO A 27 -21.60 -28.83 9.14
N SER A 28 -21.36 -27.52 9.05
CA SER A 28 -22.39 -26.49 9.07
C SER A 28 -23.32 -26.58 7.86
N HIS A 29 -24.54 -26.11 8.04
CA HIS A 29 -25.56 -26.10 6.99
C HIS A 29 -26.41 -24.82 7.06
N ALA A 30 -27.28 -24.59 6.08
CA ALA A 30 -28.10 -23.37 5.97
C ALA A 30 -28.96 -23.04 7.22
N GLY A 31 -29.25 -24.02 8.08
CA GLY A 31 -29.95 -23.80 9.36
C GLY A 31 -29.09 -23.18 10.48
N ASP A 32 -27.77 -23.17 10.35
CA ASP A 32 -26.83 -22.65 11.35
C ASP A 32 -26.62 -21.14 11.14
N LYS A 33 -27.60 -20.36 11.60
CA LYS A 33 -27.63 -18.90 11.35
C LYS A 33 -26.48 -18.13 11.99
N ASN A 34 -25.89 -18.67 13.05
CA ASN A 34 -24.75 -18.09 13.76
C ASN A 34 -23.99 -19.17 14.53
N TYR A 35 -22.84 -18.81 15.08
CA TYR A 35 -21.96 -19.74 15.77
C TYR A 35 -22.63 -20.39 16.99
N ARG A 36 -23.48 -19.67 17.72
CA ARG A 36 -24.18 -20.23 18.88
C ARG A 36 -25.15 -21.35 18.50
N VAL A 37 -25.92 -21.16 17.42
CA VAL A 37 -26.85 -22.19 16.91
C VAL A 37 -26.08 -23.43 16.46
N TYR A 38 -24.97 -23.22 15.76
CA TYR A 38 -24.09 -24.31 15.34
C TYR A 38 -23.48 -25.06 16.55
N LEU A 39 -22.96 -24.32 17.53
CA LEU A 39 -22.37 -24.89 18.75
C LEU A 39 -23.36 -25.75 19.53
N GLU A 40 -24.61 -25.31 19.69
CA GLU A 40 -25.67 -26.09 20.35
C GLU A 40 -25.99 -27.39 19.58
N ARG A 41 -25.97 -27.35 18.24
CA ARG A 41 -26.16 -28.54 17.40
C ARG A 41 -25.01 -29.52 17.54
N VAL A 42 -23.77 -29.03 17.44
CA VAL A 42 -22.55 -29.83 17.64
C VAL A 42 -22.57 -30.49 19.02
N ARG A 43 -22.92 -29.73 20.08
CA ARG A 43 -23.02 -30.27 21.45
C ARG A 43 -23.97 -31.46 21.53
N LYS A 44 -25.20 -31.32 21.00
CA LYS A 44 -26.19 -32.41 20.98
C LYS A 44 -25.71 -33.62 20.18
N TYR A 45 -25.06 -33.37 19.06
CA TYR A 45 -24.49 -34.44 18.24
C TYR A 45 -23.39 -35.19 18.99
N CYS A 46 -22.43 -34.51 19.61
CA CYS A 46 -21.39 -35.16 20.39
C CYS A 46 -21.93 -35.89 21.63
N GLN A 47 -22.95 -35.36 22.30
CA GLN A 47 -23.64 -36.07 23.37
C GLN A 47 -24.30 -37.37 22.89
N SER A 48 -24.88 -37.38 21.68
CA SER A 48 -25.44 -38.61 21.07
C SER A 48 -24.37 -39.66 20.74
N LEU A 49 -23.11 -39.24 20.59
CA LEU A 49 -21.95 -40.12 20.43
C LEU A 49 -21.36 -40.60 21.77
N GLY A 50 -21.94 -40.17 22.91
CA GLY A 50 -21.53 -40.59 24.24
C GLY A 50 -20.48 -39.70 24.91
N HIS A 51 -20.20 -38.51 24.37
CA HIS A 51 -19.27 -37.56 25.02
C HIS A 51 -19.91 -36.86 26.22
N GLU A 52 -19.17 -36.80 27.33
CA GLU A 52 -19.62 -36.17 28.58
C GLU A 52 -19.68 -34.63 28.45
N GLU A 53 -20.63 -34.01 29.14
CA GLU A 53 -20.86 -32.56 29.08
C GLU A 53 -19.62 -31.74 29.48
N GLN A 54 -18.94 -32.14 30.56
CA GLN A 54 -17.74 -31.45 31.04
C GLN A 54 -16.58 -31.53 30.03
N GLN A 55 -16.44 -32.65 29.31
CA GLN A 55 -15.42 -32.81 28.27
C GLN A 55 -15.72 -31.90 27.08
N LEU A 56 -16.99 -31.78 26.70
CA LEU A 56 -17.43 -30.87 25.64
C LEU A 56 -17.24 -29.40 26.02
N ASP A 57 -17.54 -29.03 27.27
CA ASP A 57 -17.30 -27.67 27.76
C ASP A 57 -15.83 -27.28 27.69
N ASN A 58 -14.94 -28.16 28.15
CA ASN A 58 -13.49 -27.94 28.05
C ASN A 58 -13.04 -27.83 26.59
N PHE A 59 -13.49 -28.74 25.72
CA PHE A 59 -13.15 -28.72 24.29
C PHE A 59 -13.60 -27.41 23.62
N PHE A 60 -14.84 -26.97 23.83
CA PHE A 60 -15.33 -25.72 23.24
C PHE A 60 -14.56 -24.51 23.80
N ALA A 61 -14.27 -24.48 25.10
CA ALA A 61 -13.46 -23.42 25.69
C ALA A 61 -12.05 -23.36 25.10
N GLU A 62 -11.42 -24.52 24.87
CA GLU A 62 -10.11 -24.63 24.21
C GLU A 62 -10.14 -24.12 22.77
N VAL A 63 -11.15 -24.49 21.98
CA VAL A 63 -11.31 -24.02 20.59
C VAL A 63 -11.50 -22.50 20.55
N GLU A 64 -12.34 -21.95 21.43
CA GLU A 64 -12.57 -20.50 21.51
C GLU A 64 -11.32 -19.74 21.99
N SER A 65 -10.59 -20.30 22.96
CA SER A 65 -9.33 -19.74 23.45
C SER A 65 -8.26 -19.74 22.35
N TYR A 66 -8.13 -20.86 21.62
CA TYR A 66 -7.23 -20.98 20.48
C TYR A 66 -7.57 -19.96 19.39
N GLN A 67 -8.85 -19.81 19.05
CA GLN A 67 -9.30 -18.85 18.06
C GLN A 67 -8.96 -17.41 18.47
N SER A 68 -9.25 -17.05 19.72
CA SER A 68 -9.04 -15.71 20.26
C SER A 68 -7.55 -15.33 20.33
N PHE A 69 -6.68 -16.31 20.59
CA PHE A 69 -5.24 -16.11 20.66
C PHE A 69 -4.59 -16.11 19.27
N SER A 70 -4.99 -17.05 18.41
CA SER A 70 -4.28 -17.33 17.16
C SER A 70 -4.69 -16.44 16.00
N PHE A 71 -5.93 -15.93 15.99
CA PHE A 71 -6.44 -15.08 14.91
C PHE A 71 -6.56 -13.60 15.32
N PRO A 72 -6.17 -12.69 14.41
CA PRO A 72 -6.20 -11.25 14.67
C PRO A 72 -7.64 -10.76 14.84
N SER A 73 -7.86 -9.87 15.82
CA SER A 73 -9.14 -9.20 16.02
C SER A 73 -9.40 -8.14 14.95
N GLU A 74 -10.64 -7.67 14.81
CA GLU A 74 -10.96 -6.54 13.91
C GLU A 74 -10.15 -5.26 14.21
N VAL A 75 -9.73 -5.08 15.47
CA VAL A 75 -8.83 -3.99 15.86
C VAL A 75 -7.42 -4.22 15.30
N ASP A 76 -6.88 -5.44 15.39
CA ASP A 76 -5.58 -5.81 14.83
C ASP A 76 -5.55 -5.69 13.29
N LEU A 77 -6.70 -5.83 12.63
CA LEU A 77 -6.83 -5.65 11.19
C LEU A 77 -7.00 -4.18 10.76
N GLY A 78 -7.27 -3.27 11.70
CA GLY A 78 -7.68 -1.90 11.40
C GLY A 78 -6.66 -1.13 10.56
N TRP A 79 -5.36 -1.27 10.86
CA TRP A 79 -4.29 -0.48 10.24
C TRP A 79 -4.19 -0.66 8.71
N PHE A 80 -4.48 -1.85 8.18
CA PHE A 80 -4.48 -2.08 6.74
C PHE A 80 -5.87 -1.99 6.11
N LYS A 81 -6.95 -2.05 6.90
CA LYS A 81 -8.33 -1.84 6.41
C LYS A 81 -8.63 -0.38 6.13
N SER A 82 -7.92 0.54 6.77
CA SER A 82 -8.12 1.99 6.63
C SER A 82 -7.06 2.66 5.75
N ASP A 83 -6.06 1.93 5.27
CA ASP A 83 -4.95 2.47 4.50
C ASP A 83 -4.69 1.60 3.27
N VAL A 84 -4.99 2.17 2.10
CA VAL A 84 -4.81 1.52 0.79
C VAL A 84 -3.36 1.09 0.57
N ARG A 85 -2.41 1.90 1.00
CA ARG A 85 -0.97 1.64 0.88
C ARG A 85 -0.55 0.46 1.75
N ALA A 86 -1.05 0.43 2.98
CA ALA A 86 -0.77 -0.64 3.94
C ALA A 86 -1.30 -1.99 3.44
N SER A 87 -2.52 -2.01 2.90
CA SER A 87 -3.09 -3.24 2.35
C SER A 87 -2.29 -3.79 1.16
N LEU A 88 -1.81 -2.92 0.26
CA LEU A 88 -0.98 -3.37 -0.86
C LEU A 88 0.32 -3.95 -0.35
N TRP A 89 1.01 -3.20 0.50
CA TRP A 89 2.28 -3.62 1.08
C TRP A 89 2.15 -4.95 1.84
N LEU A 90 1.11 -5.12 2.66
CA LEU A 90 0.87 -6.36 3.39
C LEU A 90 0.62 -7.56 2.46
N ALA A 91 -0.17 -7.38 1.40
CA ALA A 91 -0.36 -8.42 0.39
C ALA A 91 0.96 -8.85 -0.25
N CYS A 92 1.84 -7.89 -0.55
CA CYS A 92 3.17 -8.14 -1.08
C CYS A 92 4.04 -8.97 -0.11
N GLU A 93 4.03 -8.60 1.18
CA GLU A 93 4.79 -9.27 2.22
C GLU A 93 4.28 -10.70 2.47
N LEU A 94 2.96 -10.89 2.51
CA LEU A 94 2.34 -12.21 2.64
C LEU A 94 2.70 -13.10 1.46
N TYR A 95 2.56 -12.61 0.22
CA TYR A 95 2.94 -13.38 -0.96
C TYR A 95 4.42 -13.78 -0.92
N SER A 96 5.32 -12.83 -0.61
CA SER A 96 6.77 -13.11 -0.54
C SER A 96 7.12 -14.16 0.53
N LYS A 97 6.37 -14.20 1.64
CA LYS A 97 6.57 -15.17 2.72
C LYS A 97 5.98 -16.55 2.44
N THR A 98 4.96 -16.61 1.58
CA THR A 98 4.22 -17.83 1.25
C THR A 98 4.60 -18.40 -0.11
N GLN A 99 5.48 -17.73 -0.84
CA GLN A 99 5.98 -18.17 -2.13
C GLN A 99 6.61 -19.57 -2.02
N GLY A 100 6.19 -20.48 -2.89
CA GLY A 100 6.67 -21.87 -2.91
C GLY A 100 5.96 -22.80 -1.91
N MET A 101 5.04 -22.29 -1.09
CA MET A 101 4.19 -23.12 -0.24
C MET A 101 2.99 -23.66 -1.03
N THR A 102 2.51 -24.84 -0.66
CA THR A 102 1.27 -25.43 -1.20
C THR A 102 0.19 -25.36 -0.12
N LEU A 103 -0.74 -24.42 -0.30
CA LEU A 103 -2.07 -24.49 0.33
C LEU A 103 -3.08 -25.02 -0.68
N GLY A 104 -4.29 -25.35 -0.22
CA GLY A 104 -5.41 -25.69 -1.09
C GLY A 104 -5.51 -24.82 -2.34
N ILE A 105 -5.96 -25.42 -3.44
CA ILE A 105 -5.84 -24.89 -4.81
C ILE A 105 -6.18 -23.39 -4.88
N GLY A 106 -5.19 -22.59 -5.28
CA GLY A 106 -5.37 -21.19 -5.64
C GLY A 106 -5.37 -20.15 -4.51
N ILE A 107 -5.32 -20.55 -3.23
CA ILE A 107 -5.42 -19.58 -2.11
C ILE A 107 -4.19 -18.67 -2.02
N LEU A 108 -2.99 -19.18 -2.31
CA LEU A 108 -1.77 -18.36 -2.26
C LEU A 108 -1.57 -17.53 -3.53
N SER A 109 -2.07 -18.02 -4.67
CA SER A 109 -1.94 -17.32 -5.94
C SER A 109 -2.79 -16.06 -6.00
N ILE A 110 -3.85 -15.91 -5.18
CA ILE A 110 -4.66 -14.67 -5.15
C ILE A 110 -3.87 -13.43 -4.72
N LEU A 111 -2.73 -13.60 -4.05
CA LEU A 111 -1.84 -12.51 -3.66
C LEU A 111 -0.64 -12.36 -4.60
N SER A 112 -0.54 -13.18 -5.65
CA SER A 112 0.54 -13.08 -6.64
C SER A 112 0.46 -11.76 -7.41
N PRO A 113 1.61 -11.22 -7.88
CA PRO A 113 1.64 -9.98 -8.65
C PRO A 113 0.64 -9.94 -9.82
N ASP A 114 0.42 -11.08 -10.48
CA ASP A 114 -0.44 -11.20 -11.66
C ASP A 114 -1.93 -11.32 -11.31
N SER A 115 -2.27 -11.85 -10.14
CA SER A 115 -3.67 -12.09 -9.73
C SER A 115 -4.18 -11.08 -8.69
N LEU A 116 -3.28 -10.34 -8.05
CA LEU A 116 -3.62 -9.39 -7.00
C LEU A 116 -4.46 -8.26 -7.58
N GLN A 117 -5.70 -8.18 -7.12
CA GLN A 117 -6.62 -7.14 -7.56
C GLN A 117 -6.16 -5.76 -7.05
N PRO A 118 -6.20 -4.74 -7.91
CA PRO A 118 -5.81 -3.39 -7.52
C PRO A 118 -6.83 -2.76 -6.59
N ASP A 119 -8.08 -3.25 -6.49
CA ASP A 119 -9.07 -2.69 -5.57
C ASP A 119 -8.77 -3.01 -4.09
N HIS A 120 -8.75 -1.96 -3.26
CA HIS A 120 -8.51 -2.07 -1.81
C HIS A 120 -9.44 -3.04 -1.07
N LEU A 121 -10.75 -3.01 -1.34
CA LEU A 121 -11.73 -3.83 -0.62
C LEU A 121 -11.56 -5.31 -0.97
N VAL A 122 -11.36 -5.60 -2.26
CA VAL A 122 -11.07 -6.96 -2.73
C VAL A 122 -9.74 -7.47 -2.13
N ARG A 123 -8.74 -6.59 -2.04
CA ARG A 123 -7.44 -6.92 -1.44
C ARG A 123 -7.55 -7.30 0.03
N ILE A 124 -8.33 -6.56 0.82
CA ILE A 124 -8.61 -6.89 2.22
C ILE A 124 -9.21 -8.29 2.34
N GLN A 125 -10.18 -8.62 1.48
CA GLN A 125 -10.82 -9.94 1.48
C GLN A 125 -9.82 -11.06 1.14
N ASN A 126 -8.93 -10.83 0.17
CA ASN A 126 -7.91 -11.80 -0.21
C ASN A 126 -6.87 -12.01 0.90
N ILE A 127 -6.44 -10.94 1.58
CA ILE A 127 -5.57 -11.03 2.77
C ILE A 127 -6.24 -11.87 3.86
N ARG A 128 -7.53 -11.64 4.13
CA ARG A 128 -8.30 -12.42 5.11
C ARG A 128 -8.36 -13.91 4.77
N LYS A 129 -8.56 -14.28 3.50
CA LYS A 129 -8.54 -15.68 3.06
C LYS A 129 -7.21 -16.37 3.36
N VAL A 130 -6.09 -15.65 3.19
CA VAL A 130 -4.74 -16.17 3.51
C VAL A 130 -4.53 -16.27 5.01
N ILE A 131 -5.00 -15.30 5.81
CA ILE A 131 -4.99 -15.37 7.28
C ILE A 131 -5.77 -16.60 7.77
N GLN A 132 -6.93 -16.88 7.17
CA GLN A 132 -7.76 -18.03 7.53
C GLN A 132 -7.14 -19.37 7.13
N SER A 133 -6.35 -19.39 6.07
CA SER A 133 -5.70 -20.60 5.55
C SER A 133 -4.23 -20.66 5.97
N TRP A 134 -3.93 -20.14 7.15
CA TRP A 134 -2.57 -19.74 7.55
C TRP A 134 -1.49 -20.80 7.25
N PRO A 135 -0.51 -20.49 6.37
CA PRO A 135 0.52 -21.45 5.96
C PRO A 135 1.83 -21.34 6.74
N LEU A 136 2.03 -20.27 7.52
CA LEU A 136 3.32 -19.94 8.10
C LEU A 136 3.50 -20.57 9.49
N SER A 137 4.75 -20.75 9.89
CA SER A 137 5.10 -21.03 11.29
C SER A 137 4.75 -19.84 12.18
N GLY A 138 4.12 -20.10 13.34
CA GLY A 138 3.62 -19.07 14.26
C GLY A 138 2.15 -18.73 14.01
N THR A 139 1.58 -17.82 14.82
CA THR A 139 0.16 -17.46 14.69
C THR A 139 -0.05 -16.30 13.71
N PRO A 140 -1.20 -16.26 12.99
CA PRO A 140 -1.57 -15.11 12.19
C PRO A 140 -1.62 -13.81 13.02
N THR A 141 -2.08 -13.84 14.27
CA THR A 141 -2.09 -12.69 15.17
C THR A 141 -0.70 -12.08 15.36
N GLU A 142 0.29 -12.90 15.70
CA GLU A 142 1.67 -12.45 15.92
C GLU A 142 2.24 -11.81 14.67
N PHE A 143 2.03 -12.44 13.51
CA PHE A 143 2.50 -11.91 12.24
C PHE A 143 1.87 -10.56 11.90
N ILE A 144 0.54 -10.44 12.05
CA ILE A 144 -0.16 -9.18 11.75
C ILE A 144 0.29 -8.06 12.69
N LYS A 145 0.46 -8.34 13.98
CA LYS A 145 0.99 -7.35 14.94
C LYS A 145 2.42 -6.93 14.59
N TYR A 146 3.28 -7.88 14.26
CA TYR A 146 4.64 -7.59 13.81
C TYR A 146 4.64 -6.70 12.56
N LYS A 147 3.79 -7.02 11.57
CA LYS A 147 3.67 -6.23 10.34
C LYS A 147 3.08 -4.85 10.56
N ALA A 148 2.15 -4.69 11.50
CA ALA A 148 1.63 -3.39 11.89
C ALA A 148 2.75 -2.48 12.44
N ILE A 149 3.63 -3.02 13.30
CA ILE A 149 4.79 -2.30 13.84
C ILE A 149 5.80 -1.96 12.72
N GLU A 150 6.08 -2.91 11.84
CA GLU A 150 6.98 -2.69 10.68
C GLU A 150 6.43 -1.59 9.76
N TRP A 151 5.13 -1.63 9.44
CA TRP A 151 4.47 -0.60 8.66
C TRP A 151 4.55 0.77 9.32
N ALA A 152 4.25 0.86 10.61
CA ALA A 152 4.33 2.12 11.36
C ALA A 152 5.74 2.72 11.30
N ARG A 153 6.79 1.91 11.50
CA ARG A 153 8.19 2.35 11.38
C ARG A 153 8.56 2.83 9.98
N LEU A 154 8.07 2.14 8.95
CA LEU A 154 8.29 2.55 7.56
C LEU A 154 7.63 3.89 7.26
N ILE A 155 6.41 4.11 7.75
CA ILE A 155 5.71 5.39 7.57
C ILE A 155 6.31 6.52 8.43
N GLU A 156 6.84 6.21 9.60
CA GLU A 156 7.42 7.23 10.49
C GLU A 156 8.79 7.71 9.99
N HIS A 157 9.67 6.78 9.62
CA HIS A 157 11.08 7.11 9.35
C HIS A 157 11.46 7.09 7.86
N GLU A 158 10.63 6.48 7.01
CA GLU A 158 10.99 6.17 5.63
C GLU A 158 9.96 6.65 4.61
N ASN A 159 9.04 7.51 5.05
CA ASN A 159 7.98 8.07 4.23
C ASN A 159 8.50 9.19 3.32
N LEU A 160 9.11 8.78 2.22
CA LEU A 160 9.65 9.68 1.20
C LEU A 160 8.54 10.41 0.41
N PHE A 161 7.31 9.89 0.44
CA PHE A 161 6.19 10.36 -0.38
C PHE A 161 5.08 11.06 0.43
N SER A 162 5.39 11.50 1.67
CA SER A 162 4.42 12.16 2.57
C SER A 162 3.67 13.32 1.91
N ASP A 163 4.38 14.09 1.08
CA ASP A 163 3.89 15.30 0.42
C ASP A 163 2.89 15.02 -0.71
N PHE A 164 2.71 13.78 -1.15
CA PHE A 164 1.88 13.45 -2.32
C PHE A 164 0.39 13.32 -1.96
N SER A 165 0.09 12.91 -0.73
CA SER A 165 -1.28 12.73 -0.22
C SER A 165 -2.08 14.04 -0.12
N SER A 166 -1.42 15.20 -0.11
CA SER A 166 -2.03 16.52 0.09
C SER A 166 -2.14 17.36 -1.18
N GLN A 167 -1.81 16.79 -2.35
CA GLN A 167 -1.72 17.55 -3.60
C GLN A 167 -2.98 17.35 -4.45
N GLU A 168 -3.62 18.45 -4.83
CA GLU A 168 -4.85 18.43 -5.65
C GLU A 168 -4.63 18.00 -7.10
N ASN A 169 -3.38 18.00 -7.59
CA ASN A 169 -3.05 17.64 -8.97
C ASN A 169 -2.67 16.15 -9.08
N ASP A 170 -2.83 15.57 -10.27
CA ASP A 170 -2.33 14.23 -10.61
C ASP A 170 -0.79 14.21 -10.61
N ILE A 171 -0.24 14.07 -9.41
CA ILE A 171 1.20 13.97 -9.14
C ILE A 171 1.59 12.49 -8.95
N SER A 172 0.63 11.63 -8.61
CA SER A 172 0.83 10.19 -8.48
C SER A 172 1.27 9.55 -9.81
N GLY A 173 0.75 10.02 -10.95
CA GLY A 173 1.25 9.60 -12.27
C GLY A 173 2.71 9.97 -12.53
N TRP A 174 3.18 11.15 -12.09
CA TRP A 174 4.60 11.53 -12.18
C TRP A 174 5.47 10.65 -11.28
N LEU A 175 5.02 10.39 -10.05
CA LEU A 175 5.74 9.55 -9.10
C LEU A 175 5.93 8.15 -9.66
N LYS A 176 4.86 7.55 -10.18
CA LYS A 176 4.91 6.24 -10.84
C LYS A 176 5.95 6.22 -11.96
N CYS A 177 5.88 7.16 -12.90
CA CYS A 177 6.84 7.30 -13.99
C CYS A 177 8.30 7.46 -13.50
N TYR A 178 8.51 8.20 -12.40
CA TYR A 178 9.83 8.38 -11.81
C TYR A 178 10.36 7.05 -11.24
N LEU A 179 9.54 6.34 -10.47
CA LEU A 179 9.94 5.07 -9.87
C LEU A 179 10.21 4.00 -10.93
N GLU A 180 9.37 3.86 -11.95
CA GLU A 180 9.56 2.91 -13.04
C GLU A 180 10.89 3.11 -13.79
N LYS A 181 11.36 4.36 -13.91
CA LYS A 181 12.64 4.69 -14.55
C LYS A 181 13.86 4.42 -13.67
N HIS A 182 13.69 4.46 -12.35
CA HIS A 182 14.81 4.50 -11.41
C HIS A 182 14.90 3.27 -10.49
N ILE A 183 13.85 2.45 -10.43
CA ILE A 183 13.81 1.20 -9.69
C ILE A 183 13.64 0.07 -10.72
N PRO A 184 14.63 -0.84 -10.88
CA PRO A 184 14.51 -1.99 -11.77
C PRO A 184 13.23 -2.77 -11.45
N SER A 185 12.49 -3.21 -12.46
CA SER A 185 11.17 -3.82 -12.28
C SER A 185 11.23 -5.01 -11.33
N LEU A 186 10.59 -4.88 -10.16
CA LEU A 186 10.53 -5.91 -9.12
C LEU A 186 9.36 -6.89 -9.32
N GLY A 187 9.00 -7.17 -10.57
CA GLY A 187 7.77 -7.86 -10.93
C GLY A 187 6.64 -6.85 -11.17
N MET A 188 5.93 -6.99 -12.29
CA MET A 188 4.82 -6.13 -12.66
C MET A 188 3.64 -6.42 -11.73
N ARG A 189 3.44 -5.58 -10.71
CA ARG A 189 2.22 -5.61 -9.91
C ARG A 189 1.16 -4.78 -10.62
N VAL A 190 -0.08 -5.28 -10.68
CA VAL A 190 -1.22 -4.51 -11.21
C VAL A 190 -1.37 -3.22 -10.40
N CYS A 191 -1.29 -2.08 -11.09
CA CYS A 191 -1.53 -0.76 -10.52
C CYS A 191 -2.99 -0.41 -10.77
N GLY A 192 -3.71 0.06 -9.74
CA GLY A 192 -5.05 0.61 -9.93
C GLY A 192 -5.02 1.97 -10.61
N ASP A 193 -6.18 2.39 -11.12
CA ASP A 193 -6.32 3.63 -11.91
C ASP A 193 -6.58 4.88 -11.05
N THR A 194 -6.86 4.70 -9.75
CA THR A 194 -7.08 5.82 -8.83
C THR A 194 -5.74 6.39 -8.33
N SER A 195 -5.75 7.65 -7.89
CA SER A 195 -4.56 8.28 -7.31
C SER A 195 -4.09 7.52 -6.06
N ASP A 196 -5.01 7.08 -5.21
CA ASP A 196 -4.70 6.32 -3.99
C ASP A 196 -4.06 4.96 -4.29
N GLU A 197 -4.57 4.24 -5.30
CA GLU A 197 -3.99 2.96 -5.70
C GLU A 197 -2.64 3.14 -6.42
N THR A 198 -2.49 4.21 -7.20
CA THR A 198 -1.20 4.57 -7.78
C THR A 198 -0.17 4.88 -6.70
N LEU A 199 -0.58 5.63 -5.67
CA LEU A 199 0.28 5.95 -4.55
C LEU A 199 0.62 4.70 -3.74
N ALA A 200 -0.36 3.84 -3.45
CA ALA A 200 -0.14 2.55 -2.81
C ALA A 200 0.90 1.70 -3.56
N TRP A 201 0.79 1.65 -4.89
CA TRP A 201 1.74 0.94 -5.75
C TRP A 201 3.15 1.53 -5.61
N CYS A 202 3.28 2.87 -5.59
CA CYS A 202 4.56 3.55 -5.41
C CYS A 202 5.20 3.22 -4.05
N TYR A 203 4.42 3.20 -2.96
CA TYR A 203 4.91 2.81 -1.64
C TYR A 203 5.37 1.35 -1.61
N ALA A 204 4.56 0.43 -2.15
CA ALA A 204 4.90 -0.99 -2.20
C ALA A 204 6.20 -1.23 -2.98
N LEU A 205 6.34 -0.64 -4.17
CA LEU A 205 7.55 -0.74 -4.98
C LEU A 205 8.79 -0.20 -4.26
N TYR A 206 8.68 1.00 -3.67
CA TYR A 206 9.80 1.64 -2.98
C TYR A 206 10.23 0.85 -1.74
N PHE A 207 9.29 0.40 -0.91
CA PHE A 207 9.63 -0.36 0.29
C PHE A 207 10.19 -1.75 -0.02
N GLU A 208 9.69 -2.42 -1.05
CA GLU A 208 10.29 -3.68 -1.51
C GLU A 208 11.72 -3.46 -2.03
N TRP A 209 11.92 -2.46 -2.89
CA TRP A 209 13.25 -2.10 -3.39
C TRP A 209 14.21 -1.76 -2.26
N LYS A 210 13.76 -0.93 -1.30
CA LYS A 210 14.54 -0.53 -0.13
C LYS A 210 14.96 -1.74 0.69
N LYS A 211 14.03 -2.68 0.93
CA LYS A 211 14.30 -3.91 1.68
C LYS A 211 15.38 -4.76 0.99
N LYS A 212 15.31 -4.91 -0.33
CA LYS A 212 16.34 -5.62 -1.12
C LYS A 212 17.70 -4.92 -1.11
N ASN A 213 17.73 -3.59 -0.97
CA ASN A 213 18.94 -2.77 -0.90
C ASN A 213 19.35 -2.38 0.54
N SER A 214 18.80 -3.03 1.56
CA SER A 214 19.09 -2.73 2.97
C SER A 214 20.56 -2.90 3.34
N GLY A 215 21.28 -3.80 2.66
CA GLY A 215 22.73 -3.98 2.78
C GLY A 215 23.58 -2.96 2.00
N SER A 216 22.97 -1.97 1.34
CA SER A 216 23.65 -0.99 0.49
C SER A 216 23.23 0.45 0.82
N PRO A 217 23.68 1.03 1.96
CA PRO A 217 23.26 2.34 2.43
C PRO A 217 23.49 3.47 1.40
N ASP A 218 24.59 3.43 0.66
CA ASP A 218 24.94 4.43 -0.35
C ASP A 218 23.95 4.45 -1.52
N THR A 219 23.42 3.29 -1.90
CA THR A 219 22.40 3.19 -2.95
C THR A 219 21.09 3.84 -2.48
N LEU A 220 20.71 3.59 -1.23
CA LEU A 220 19.51 4.19 -0.63
C LEU A 220 19.66 5.71 -0.47
N SER A 221 20.81 6.19 -0.01
CA SER A 221 21.07 7.61 0.20
C SER A 221 21.08 8.38 -1.13
N LEU A 222 21.77 7.83 -2.15
CA LEU A 222 21.83 8.42 -3.49
C LEU A 222 20.44 8.50 -4.13
N PHE A 223 19.62 7.46 -3.99
CA PHE A 223 18.25 7.47 -4.47
C PHE A 223 17.42 8.58 -3.81
N LYS A 224 17.48 8.69 -2.47
CA LYS A 224 16.77 9.74 -1.72
C LYS A 224 17.19 11.14 -2.17
N ILE A 225 18.49 11.38 -2.38
CA ILE A 225 19.02 12.68 -2.84
C ILE A 225 18.49 13.00 -4.25
N LYS A 226 18.62 12.06 -5.19
CA LYS A 226 18.14 12.24 -6.57
C LYS A 226 16.63 12.47 -6.62
N PHE A 227 15.87 11.69 -5.85
CA PHE A 227 14.43 11.84 -5.73
C PHE A 227 14.04 13.22 -5.22
N LYS A 228 14.64 13.68 -4.09
CA LYS A 228 14.34 14.99 -3.52
C LYS A 228 14.63 16.13 -4.52
N SER A 229 15.74 16.04 -5.26
CA SER A 229 16.10 17.01 -6.30
C SER A 229 15.10 17.01 -7.47
N ALA A 230 14.75 15.84 -7.99
CA ALA A 230 13.76 15.71 -9.06
C ALA A 230 12.37 16.19 -8.61
N TRP A 231 11.98 15.89 -7.38
CA TRP A 231 10.72 16.30 -6.80
C TRP A 231 10.64 17.81 -6.59
N ALA A 232 11.69 18.43 -6.06
CA ALA A 232 11.77 19.90 -5.95
C ALA A 232 11.63 20.58 -7.33
N THR A 233 12.28 20.03 -8.35
CA THR A 233 12.14 20.50 -9.73
C THR A 233 10.70 20.37 -10.23
N GLN A 234 10.04 19.24 -9.97
CA GLN A 234 8.65 19.01 -10.36
C GLN A 234 7.67 19.94 -9.64
N LYS A 235 7.85 20.17 -8.32
CA LYS A 235 7.07 21.17 -7.56
C LYS A 235 7.18 22.56 -8.19
N ASN A 236 8.40 22.97 -8.57
CA ASN A 236 8.62 24.25 -9.22
C ASN A 236 7.92 24.34 -10.58
N ARG A 237 7.97 23.27 -11.39
CA ARG A 237 7.24 23.19 -12.66
C ARG A 237 5.72 23.32 -12.46
N LEU A 238 5.17 22.61 -11.48
CA LEU A 238 3.74 22.68 -11.14
C LEU A 238 3.34 24.08 -10.68
N LYS A 239 4.12 24.70 -9.77
CA LYS A 239 3.90 26.08 -9.32
C LYS A 239 3.93 27.07 -10.49
N ASN A 240 4.88 26.94 -11.41
CA ASN A 240 4.98 27.82 -12.57
C ASN A 240 3.79 27.63 -13.53
N LYS A 241 3.36 26.38 -13.77
CA LYS A 241 2.23 26.07 -14.67
C LYS A 241 0.88 26.47 -14.07
N VAL A 242 0.59 26.06 -12.84
CA VAL A 242 -0.74 26.19 -12.23
C VAL A 242 -0.92 27.57 -11.59
N THR A 243 0.01 27.97 -10.72
CA THR A 243 -0.12 29.23 -9.96
C THR A 243 0.25 30.44 -10.81
N LYS A 244 1.41 30.39 -11.48
CA LYS A 244 1.93 31.55 -12.23
C LYS A 244 1.46 31.60 -13.69
N LYS A 245 0.81 30.54 -14.19
CA LYS A 245 0.34 30.40 -15.58
C LYS A 245 1.45 30.67 -16.61
N LEU A 246 2.70 30.33 -16.27
CA LEU A 246 3.85 30.49 -17.14
C LEU A 246 3.94 29.31 -18.11
N LYS A 247 4.33 29.60 -19.35
CA LYS A 247 4.66 28.58 -20.35
C LYS A 247 6.18 28.50 -20.50
N PRO A 248 6.78 27.30 -20.43
CA PRO A 248 8.20 27.16 -20.69
C PRO A 248 8.48 27.46 -22.17
N LEU A 249 9.55 28.20 -22.41
CA LEU A 249 10.07 28.48 -23.75
C LEU A 249 11.51 27.95 -23.80
N ASN A 250 11.71 26.85 -24.52
CA ASN A 250 13.05 26.29 -24.74
C ASN A 250 13.54 26.77 -26.11
N VAL A 251 14.64 27.54 -26.11
CA VAL A 251 15.23 28.10 -27.33
C VAL A 251 16.72 27.85 -27.30
N TYR A 252 17.29 27.46 -28.44
CA TYR A 252 18.73 27.46 -28.63
C TYR A 252 19.18 28.87 -29.02
N ILE A 253 20.14 29.41 -28.28
CA ILE A 253 20.80 30.69 -28.53
C ILE A 253 22.30 30.47 -28.60
N SER A 254 23.04 31.39 -29.23
CA SER A 254 24.51 31.32 -29.21
C SER A 254 25.05 31.56 -27.80
N GLU A 255 26.24 31.03 -27.52
CA GLU A 255 26.92 31.19 -26.22
C GLU A 255 27.13 32.68 -25.90
N ASP A 256 27.51 33.50 -26.87
CA ASP A 256 27.70 34.94 -26.69
C ASP A 256 26.43 35.65 -26.22
N ILE A 257 25.28 35.31 -26.80
CA ILE A 257 23.99 35.87 -26.39
C ILE A 257 23.59 35.37 -25.01
N HIS A 258 23.91 34.11 -24.67
CA HIS A 258 23.69 33.56 -23.35
C HIS A 258 24.54 34.29 -22.28
N GLN A 259 25.80 34.59 -22.58
CA GLN A 259 26.68 35.37 -21.69
C GLN A 259 26.18 36.80 -21.52
N MET A 260 25.77 37.47 -22.60
CA MET A 260 25.19 38.81 -22.55
C MET A 260 23.92 38.86 -21.69
N LEU A 261 23.02 37.87 -21.85
CA LEU A 261 21.84 37.71 -21.01
C LEU A 261 22.19 37.59 -19.53
N ARG A 262 23.23 36.78 -19.22
CA ARG A 262 23.68 36.56 -17.84
C ARG A 262 24.29 37.81 -17.22
N ALA A 263 25.05 38.58 -17.99
CA ALA A 263 25.61 39.85 -17.53
C ALA A 263 24.49 40.84 -17.16
N LEU A 264 23.53 41.06 -18.06
CA LEU A 264 22.37 41.92 -17.80
C LEU A 264 21.55 41.48 -16.58
N ALA A 265 21.36 40.17 -16.42
CA ALA A 265 20.65 39.61 -15.28
C ALA A 265 21.37 39.90 -13.94
N LEU A 266 22.71 39.82 -13.93
CA LEU A 266 23.51 40.14 -12.75
C LEU A 266 23.48 41.64 -12.44
N ASP A 267 23.62 42.49 -13.46
CA ASP A 267 23.63 43.95 -13.31
C ASP A 267 22.29 44.47 -12.77
N GLU A 268 21.17 43.93 -13.27
CA GLU A 268 19.83 44.33 -12.85
C GLU A 268 19.31 43.53 -11.63
N CYS A 269 20.08 42.56 -11.12
CA CYS A 269 19.68 41.65 -10.04
C CYS A 269 18.33 40.95 -10.31
N ILE A 270 18.12 40.52 -11.56
CA ILE A 270 16.92 39.81 -12.01
C ILE A 270 17.28 38.47 -12.66
N SER A 271 16.29 37.63 -12.96
CA SER A 271 16.53 36.38 -13.69
C SER A 271 16.71 36.63 -15.20
N ASN A 272 17.44 35.74 -15.88
CA ASN A 272 17.54 35.75 -17.35
C ASN A 272 16.16 35.79 -18.02
N ASP A 273 15.17 35.04 -17.50
CA ASP A 273 13.79 35.07 -17.99
C ASP A 273 13.18 36.47 -17.95
N LYS A 274 13.47 37.25 -16.89
CA LYS A 274 12.99 38.62 -16.75
C LYS A 274 13.66 39.57 -17.72
N VAL A 275 14.96 39.44 -17.94
CA VAL A 275 15.68 40.19 -18.98
C VAL A 275 15.02 39.96 -20.34
N ILE A 276 14.72 38.70 -20.68
CA ILE A 276 14.03 38.34 -21.94
C ILE A 276 12.64 38.97 -22.01
N GLU A 277 11.83 38.87 -20.95
CA GLU A 277 10.50 39.51 -20.91
C GLU A 277 10.59 41.03 -21.09
N HIS A 278 11.57 41.69 -20.46
CA HIS A 278 11.79 43.12 -20.59
C HIS A 278 12.19 43.50 -22.02
N ALA A 279 13.13 42.77 -22.62
CA ALA A 279 13.56 42.98 -24.00
C ALA A 279 12.40 42.82 -24.99
N ILE A 280 11.59 41.76 -24.85
CA ILE A 280 10.41 41.54 -25.70
C ILE A 280 9.38 42.67 -25.53
N LYS A 281 9.10 43.09 -24.29
CA LYS A 281 8.17 44.20 -24.02
C LYS A 281 8.66 45.51 -24.62
N ALA A 282 9.95 45.81 -24.50
CA ALA A 282 10.55 47.02 -25.09
C ALA A 282 10.43 46.99 -26.62
N ALA A 283 10.79 45.87 -27.25
CA ALA A 283 10.65 45.70 -28.70
C ALA A 283 9.19 45.84 -29.17
N TYR A 284 8.24 45.24 -28.45
CA TYR A 284 6.81 45.34 -28.76
C TYR A 284 6.29 46.78 -28.65
N LYS A 285 6.65 47.48 -27.57
CA LYS A 285 6.27 48.89 -27.37
C LYS A 285 6.83 49.78 -28.46
N ASN A 286 8.12 49.66 -28.78
CA ASN A 286 8.75 50.47 -29.83
C ASN A 286 8.12 50.25 -31.21
N LYS A 287 7.80 48.99 -31.55
CA LYS A 287 7.16 48.68 -32.83
C LYS A 287 5.74 49.26 -32.96
N ASN A 288 5.01 49.36 -31.86
CA ASN A 288 3.65 49.88 -31.85
C ASN A 288 3.57 51.39 -31.61
N ALA A 289 4.60 52.00 -31.01
CA ALA A 289 4.73 53.46 -30.91
C ALA A 289 4.89 54.11 -32.29
N ASN A 290 5.53 53.42 -33.23
CA ASN A 290 5.72 53.88 -34.62
C ASN A 290 4.51 53.60 -35.55
N LYS A 291 3.35 53.21 -34.99
CA LYS A 291 2.09 52.97 -35.74
C LYS A 291 0.98 53.97 -35.40
N LEU A 292 1.24 54.92 -34.50
CA LEU A 292 0.41 56.09 -34.19
C LEU A 292 1.07 57.32 -34.80
#